data_AF-A0A7U5MG63-F1
#
_entry.id   AF-A0A7U5MG63-F1
#
_cell.length_a   1.000
_cell.length_b   1.000
_cell.length_c   1.000
_cell.angle_alpha   90.00
_cell.angle_beta   90.00
_cell.angle_gamma   90.00
#
_symmetry.space_group_name_H-M   'P 1'
#
loop_
_entity.id
_entity.type
_entity.pdbx_description
1 polymer ?
#
loop_
_entity_poly.entity_id
_entity_poly.type
_entity_poly.pdbx_seq_one_letter_code
_entity_poly.pdbx_strand_id
1 'polypeptide(L)'
;MSQRVTWCQNRRITFTRSRPGNKNDGCHVEQKNWAVVRTVVGYHRYDTASELLLLNEIWHLQSKLTNYFHPQQKLICKVRTGAKVSRKHDKAQTPFHRAINHPNMAAERIIALKRTHSLINPAATQRQIQALTAQLFTLATSKAPAGTPAPITKRARSREATNNPSRAS
;
A
#
# COMPACT_ATOMS: atom_id res chain seq x y z
N MET A 1 20.97 -22.79 -2.67
CA MET A 1 20.81 -21.47 -3.33
C MET A 1 19.39 -21.36 -3.87
N SER A 2 18.68 -20.26 -3.60
CA SER A 2 17.23 -20.14 -3.87
C SER A 2 16.94 -20.01 -5.38
N GLN A 3 15.96 -20.77 -5.91
CA GLN A 3 15.62 -20.86 -7.35
C GLN A 3 15.42 -19.50 -8.07
N ARG A 4 15.05 -18.45 -7.32
CA ARG A 4 14.93 -17.06 -7.83
C ARG A 4 16.24 -16.45 -8.30
N VAL A 5 17.37 -16.76 -7.65
CA VAL A 5 18.67 -16.16 -8.00
C VAL A 5 19.11 -16.63 -9.38
N THR A 6 19.00 -17.93 -9.64
CA THR A 6 19.32 -18.55 -10.93
C THR A 6 18.43 -18.01 -12.04
N TRP A 7 17.13 -17.84 -11.79
CA TRP A 7 16.20 -17.28 -12.77
C TRP A 7 16.52 -15.84 -13.18
N CYS A 8 16.89 -14.99 -12.22
CA CYS A 8 17.28 -13.60 -12.50
C CYS A 8 18.63 -13.51 -13.24
N GLN A 9 19.59 -14.37 -12.88
CA GLN A 9 20.89 -14.45 -13.58
C GLN A 9 20.71 -14.83 -15.05
N ASN A 10 19.88 -15.85 -15.33
CA ASN A 10 19.59 -16.29 -16.69
C ASN A 10 18.93 -15.19 -17.54
N ARG A 11 18.18 -14.28 -16.91
CA ARG A 11 17.48 -13.18 -17.58
C ARG A 11 18.23 -11.85 -17.56
N ARG A 12 19.48 -11.83 -17.07
CA ARG A 12 20.29 -10.60 -16.90
C ARG A 12 19.57 -9.51 -16.10
N ILE A 13 18.73 -9.91 -15.14
CA ILE A 13 18.03 -8.99 -14.24
C ILE A 13 18.96 -8.70 -13.08
N THR A 14 19.56 -7.51 -13.09
CA THR A 14 20.47 -7.06 -12.03
C THR A 14 19.70 -6.82 -10.73
N PHE A 15 20.05 -7.55 -9.67
CA PHE A 15 19.60 -7.22 -8.33
C PHE A 15 20.29 -5.93 -7.84
N THR A 16 19.63 -4.79 -8.03
CA THR A 16 19.99 -3.58 -7.31
C THR A 16 19.51 -3.74 -5.87
N ARG A 17 20.42 -3.98 -4.92
CA ARG A 17 20.05 -3.89 -3.50
C ARG A 17 19.64 -2.44 -3.22
N SER A 18 18.43 -2.22 -2.73
CA SER A 18 18.14 -1.01 -1.95
C SER A 18 19.18 -0.91 -0.83
N ARG A 19 19.80 0.25 -0.64
CA ARG A 19 20.92 0.40 0.30
C ARG A 19 20.47 0.01 1.72
N PRO A 20 21.16 -0.90 2.42
CA PRO A 20 20.82 -1.25 3.80
C PRO A 20 20.83 0.01 4.67
N GLY A 21 19.72 0.30 5.34
CA GLY A 21 19.61 1.44 6.26
C GLY A 21 19.15 2.77 5.65
N ASN A 22 19.01 2.88 4.32
CA ASN A 22 18.45 4.09 3.72
C ASN A 22 16.92 4.00 3.66
N LYS A 23 16.22 4.64 4.61
CA LYS A 23 14.74 4.60 4.77
C LYS A 23 13.94 5.11 3.57
N ASN A 24 14.59 5.56 2.49
CA ASN A 24 13.95 6.25 1.36
C ASN A 24 14.21 5.64 -0.03
N ASP A 25 14.96 4.53 -0.17
CA ASP A 25 15.23 3.98 -1.51
C ASP A 25 13.97 3.39 -2.17
N GLY A 26 13.00 2.90 -1.38
CA GLY A 26 11.71 2.41 -1.86
C GLY A 26 10.55 3.40 -1.72
N CYS A 27 10.71 4.52 -1.02
CA CYS A 27 9.57 5.37 -0.64
C CYS A 27 8.99 6.18 -1.81
N HIS A 28 9.76 6.34 -2.90
CA HIS A 28 9.33 7.02 -4.12
C HIS A 28 8.57 6.11 -5.09
N VAL A 29 8.81 4.79 -5.02
CA VAL A 29 8.14 3.78 -5.85
C VAL A 29 6.91 3.22 -5.12
N GLU A 30 7.01 3.06 -3.81
CA GLU A 30 5.94 2.49 -2.98
C GLU A 30 5.23 3.60 -2.20
N GLN A 31 4.19 4.16 -2.81
CA GLN A 31 3.11 4.69 -2.00
C GLN A 31 2.66 3.57 -1.04
N LYS A 32 2.29 3.95 0.20
CA LYS A 32 1.78 3.02 1.22
C LYS A 32 0.40 2.47 0.83
N ASN A 33 0.32 1.78 -0.31
CA ASN A 33 -0.91 1.30 -0.95
C ASN A 33 -1.63 0.30 -0.06
N TRP A 34 -0.88 -0.43 0.78
CA TRP A 34 -1.45 -1.30 1.79
C TRP A 34 -2.38 -0.54 2.74
N ALA A 35 -2.11 0.73 3.05
CA ALA A 35 -2.96 1.48 3.97
C ALA A 35 -4.36 1.68 3.37
N VAL A 36 -4.44 2.05 2.08
CA VAL A 36 -5.73 2.25 1.40
C VAL A 36 -6.49 0.93 1.30
N VAL A 37 -5.81 -0.15 0.87
CA VAL A 37 -6.45 -1.46 0.73
C VAL A 37 -6.93 -1.98 2.07
N ARG A 38 -6.09 -1.93 3.12
CA ARG A 38 -6.43 -2.46 4.45
C ARG A 38 -7.50 -1.66 5.16
N THR A 39 -7.64 -0.35 4.88
CA THR A 39 -8.79 0.42 5.36
C THR A 39 -10.10 -0.08 4.75
N VAL A 40 -10.08 -0.59 3.51
CA VAL A 40 -11.28 -1.03 2.80
C VAL A 40 -11.65 -2.48 3.14
N VAL A 41 -10.68 -3.40 3.15
CA VAL A 41 -10.95 -4.85 3.29
C VAL A 41 -10.70 -5.39 4.71
N GLY A 42 -9.97 -4.64 5.54
CA GLY A 42 -9.60 -5.08 6.89
C GLY A 42 -8.39 -6.01 6.95
N TYR A 43 -8.27 -6.72 8.07
CA TYR A 43 -7.07 -7.47 8.46
C TYR A 43 -7.25 -9.00 8.48
N HIS A 44 -8.29 -9.51 7.79
CA HIS A 44 -8.49 -10.95 7.68
C HIS A 44 -7.34 -11.63 6.91
N ARG A 45 -7.18 -12.93 7.15
CA ARG A 45 -6.24 -13.78 6.43
C ARG A 45 -6.89 -14.22 5.12
N TYR A 46 -6.33 -13.75 4.00
CA TYR A 46 -6.73 -14.15 2.66
C TYR A 46 -5.65 -15.09 2.11
N ASP A 47 -6.00 -16.34 1.91
CA ASP A 47 -5.07 -17.41 1.51
C ASP A 47 -5.66 -18.34 0.44
N THR A 48 -6.83 -17.99 -0.10
CA THR A 48 -7.48 -18.70 -1.20
C THR A 48 -7.42 -17.90 -2.50
N ALA A 49 -7.50 -18.60 -3.64
CA ALA A 49 -7.51 -17.96 -4.96
C ALA A 49 -8.73 -17.06 -5.18
N SER A 50 -9.91 -17.48 -4.68
CA SER A 50 -11.15 -16.70 -4.80
C SER A 50 -11.08 -15.37 -4.07
N GLU A 51 -10.49 -15.34 -2.87
CA GLU A 51 -10.27 -14.10 -2.11
C GLU A 51 -9.30 -13.16 -2.86
N LEU A 52 -8.25 -13.71 -3.48
CA LEU A 52 -7.29 -12.94 -4.26
C LEU A 52 -7.96 -12.25 -5.46
N LEU A 53 -8.86 -12.94 -6.16
CA LEU A 53 -9.60 -12.37 -7.29
C LEU A 53 -10.46 -11.20 -6.85
N LEU A 54 -11.23 -11.36 -5.76
CA LEU A 54 -12.04 -10.28 -5.20
C LEU A 54 -11.19 -9.10 -4.72
N LEU A 55 -10.06 -9.37 -4.07
CA LEU A 55 -9.12 -8.33 -3.65
C LEU A 55 -8.60 -7.50 -4.83
N ASN A 56 -8.27 -8.15 -5.95
CA ASN A 56 -7.80 -7.48 -7.15
C ASN A 56 -8.89 -6.60 -7.77
N GLU A 57 -10.14 -7.07 -7.78
CA GLU A 57 -11.28 -6.28 -8.29
C GLU A 57 -11.56 -5.06 -7.41
N ILE A 58 -11.61 -5.25 -6.08
CA ILE A 58 -11.75 -4.17 -5.10
C ILE A 58 -10.62 -3.15 -5.30
N TRP A 59 -9.38 -3.60 -5.44
CA TRP A 59 -8.23 -2.73 -5.65
C TRP A 59 -8.36 -1.90 -6.92
N HIS A 60 -8.75 -2.52 -8.04
CA HIS A 60 -8.91 -1.81 -9.30
C HIS A 60 -9.96 -0.68 -9.18
N LEU A 61 -11.10 -0.94 -8.55
CA LEU A 61 -12.13 0.07 -8.33
C LEU A 61 -11.68 1.16 -7.34
N GLN A 62 -11.11 0.76 -6.21
CA GLN A 62 -10.62 1.70 -5.20
C GLN A 62 -9.51 2.60 -5.76
N SER A 63 -8.63 2.06 -6.61
CA SER A 63 -7.56 2.84 -7.25
C SER A 63 -8.12 3.95 -8.14
N LYS A 64 -9.25 3.72 -8.82
CA LYS A 64 -9.94 4.76 -9.60
C LYS A 64 -10.44 5.88 -8.68
N LEU A 65 -11.13 5.54 -7.59
CA LEU A 65 -11.61 6.55 -6.63
C LEU A 65 -10.44 7.35 -6.01
N THR A 66 -9.40 6.65 -5.59
CA THR A 66 -8.22 7.27 -4.96
C THR A 66 -7.46 8.20 -5.91
N ASN A 67 -7.34 7.85 -7.19
CA ASN A 67 -6.59 8.65 -8.15
C ASN A 67 -7.39 9.84 -8.69
N TYR A 68 -8.70 9.67 -8.90
CA TYR A 68 -9.53 10.67 -9.56
C TYR A 68 -10.29 11.57 -8.58
N PHE A 69 -10.69 11.06 -7.41
CA PHE A 69 -11.66 11.75 -6.54
C PHE A 69 -11.14 12.03 -5.12
N HIS A 70 -10.12 11.33 -4.62
CA HIS A 70 -9.59 11.58 -3.28
C HIS A 70 -8.43 12.59 -3.30
N PRO A 71 -8.58 13.75 -2.63
CA PRO A 71 -7.51 14.73 -2.56
C PRO A 71 -6.39 14.22 -1.67
N GLN A 72 -5.14 14.40 -2.11
CA GLN A 72 -3.95 14.00 -1.37
C GLN A 72 -3.06 15.22 -1.11
N GLN A 73 -2.40 15.21 0.04
CA GLN A 73 -1.38 16.20 0.39
C GLN A 73 0.01 15.58 0.30
N LYS A 74 0.90 16.23 -0.43
CA LYS A 74 2.32 15.91 -0.48
C LYS A 74 3.06 16.69 0.60
N LEU A 75 4.04 16.04 1.22
CA LEU A 75 4.95 16.68 2.16
C LEU A 75 5.93 17.54 1.37
N ILE A 76 5.89 18.87 1.57
CA ILE A 76 6.80 19.82 0.92
C ILE A 76 8.13 19.84 1.66
N CYS A 77 8.07 20.03 2.99
CA CYS A 77 9.27 20.08 3.81
C CYS A 77 9.04 19.46 5.17
N LYS A 78 10.14 18.96 5.74
CA LYS A 78 10.20 18.41 7.08
C LYS A 78 11.45 18.95 7.74
N VAL A 79 11.26 19.78 8.76
CA VAL A 79 12.35 20.41 9.51
C VAL A 79 12.37 19.85 10.92
N ARG A 80 13.56 19.54 11.42
CA ARG A 80 13.75 19.09 12.81
C ARG A 80 14.49 20.17 13.59
N THR A 81 13.95 20.55 14.73
CA THR A 81 14.54 21.50 15.67
C THR A 81 14.63 20.83 17.03
N GLY A 82 15.82 20.35 17.39
CA GLY A 82 16.03 19.52 18.58
C GLY A 82 15.20 18.24 18.55
N ALA A 83 14.30 18.07 19.52
CA ALA A 83 13.36 16.95 19.59
C ALA A 83 12.11 17.13 18.70
N LYS A 84 11.77 18.36 18.28
CA LYS A 84 10.54 18.67 17.54
C LYS A 84 10.73 18.46 16.03
N VAL A 85 9.72 17.87 15.39
CA VAL A 85 9.65 17.70 13.93
C VAL A 85 8.44 18.45 13.41
N SER A 86 8.67 19.47 12.58
CA SER A 86 7.62 20.24 11.90
C SER A 86 7.51 19.79 10.44
N ARG A 87 6.28 19.64 9.94
CA ARG A 87 5.99 19.21 8.56
C ARG A 87 5.12 20.27 7.88
N LYS A 88 5.51 20.69 6.68
CA LYS A 88 4.70 21.54 5.81
C LYS A 88 4.16 20.70 4.67
N HIS A 89 2.84 20.68 4.53
CA HIS A 89 2.15 19.99 3.46
C HIS A 89 1.67 20.98 2.40
N ASP A 90 1.48 20.49 1.19
CA ASP A 90 0.91 21.29 0.11
C ASP A 90 -0.62 21.38 0.19
N LYS A 91 -1.19 22.12 -0.77
CA LYS A 91 -2.64 22.18 -0.95
C LYS A 91 -3.14 20.80 -1.38
N ALA A 92 -4.20 20.33 -0.72
CA ALA A 92 -4.83 19.06 -1.04
C ALA A 92 -5.35 19.08 -2.48
N GLN A 93 -4.91 18.11 -3.29
CA GLN A 93 -5.28 17.99 -4.70
C GLN A 93 -5.23 16.52 -5.10
N THR A 94 -6.20 16.05 -5.88
CA THR A 94 -6.24 14.66 -6.37
C THR A 94 -5.06 14.39 -7.31
N PRO A 95 -4.55 13.15 -7.40
CA PRO A 95 -3.57 12.77 -8.41
C PRO A 95 -3.98 13.16 -9.84
N PHE A 96 -5.25 12.99 -10.21
CA PHE A 96 -5.81 13.42 -11.50
C PHE A 96 -5.57 14.91 -11.78
N HIS A 97 -6.05 15.80 -10.91
CA HIS A 97 -5.84 17.25 -11.03
C HIS A 97 -4.36 17.64 -11.08
N ARG A 98 -3.48 16.93 -10.35
CA ARG A 98 -2.03 17.17 -10.42
C ARG A 98 -1.45 16.79 -11.77
N ALA A 99 -1.89 15.67 -12.35
CA ALA A 99 -1.42 15.21 -13.65
C ALA A 99 -1.85 16.14 -14.78
N ILE A 100 -3.11 16.59 -14.80
CA ILE A 100 -3.62 17.48 -15.86
C ILE A 100 -3.05 18.90 -15.78
N ASN A 101 -2.66 19.36 -14.58
CA ASN A 101 -2.07 20.69 -14.37
C ASN A 101 -0.53 20.68 -14.44
N HIS A 102 0.09 19.52 -14.75
CA HIS A 102 1.54 19.43 -14.83
C HIS A 102 2.05 20.04 -16.15
N PRO A 103 3.06 20.92 -16.13
CA PRO A 103 3.48 21.68 -17.32
C PRO A 103 3.97 20.79 -18.47
N ASN A 104 4.58 19.64 -18.17
CA ASN A 104 5.13 18.73 -19.18
C ASN A 104 4.14 17.63 -19.62
N MET A 105 2.85 17.77 -19.34
CA MET A 105 1.86 16.74 -19.66
C MET A 105 1.39 16.88 -21.11
N ALA A 106 1.51 15.82 -21.91
CA ALA A 106 1.05 15.80 -23.29
C ALA A 106 -0.47 15.99 -23.38
N ALA A 107 -0.94 16.81 -24.32
CA ALA A 107 -2.36 17.15 -24.49
C ALA A 107 -3.26 15.91 -24.66
N GLU A 108 -2.81 14.93 -25.45
CA GLU A 108 -3.52 13.66 -25.64
C GLU A 108 -3.77 12.91 -24.32
N ARG A 109 -2.76 12.90 -23.44
CA ARG A 109 -2.88 12.25 -22.12
C ARG A 109 -3.85 13.00 -21.22
N ILE A 110 -3.86 14.33 -21.27
CA ILE A 110 -4.82 15.16 -20.53
C ILE A 110 -6.25 14.84 -20.99
N ILE A 111 -6.48 14.75 -22.30
CA ILE A 111 -7.78 14.41 -22.88
C ILE A 111 -8.22 13.01 -22.44
N ALA A 112 -7.34 12.01 -22.51
CA ALA A 112 -7.64 10.65 -22.07
C ALA A 112 -8.00 10.57 -20.58
N LEU A 113 -7.26 11.28 -19.73
CA LEU A 113 -7.54 11.35 -18.29
C LEU A 113 -8.89 12.04 -18.02
N LYS A 114 -9.19 13.15 -18.70
CA LYS A 114 -10.47 13.86 -18.56
C LYS A 114 -11.65 12.99 -19.00
N ARG A 115 -11.51 12.27 -20.11
CA ARG A 115 -12.50 11.31 -20.59
C ARG A 115 -12.73 10.21 -19.55
N THR A 116 -11.66 9.63 -19.02
CA THR A 116 -11.75 8.59 -17.97
C THR A 116 -12.45 9.13 -16.73
N HIS A 117 -12.08 10.32 -16.26
CA HIS A 117 -12.74 10.98 -15.13
C HIS A 117 -14.24 11.15 -15.35
N SER A 118 -14.67 11.59 -16.54
CA SER A 118 -16.09 11.81 -16.87
C SER A 118 -16.93 10.52 -16.89
N LEU A 119 -16.30 9.37 -17.15
CA LEU A 119 -16.98 8.07 -17.22
C LEU A 119 -17.14 7.40 -15.85
N ILE A 120 -16.41 7.86 -14.83
CA ILE A 120 -16.49 7.25 -13.50
C ILE A 120 -17.65 7.87 -12.73
N ASN A 121 -18.66 7.06 -12.42
CA ASN A 121 -19.65 7.41 -11.41
C ASN A 121 -19.11 7.01 -10.02
N PRO A 122 -18.69 7.97 -9.18
CA PRO A 122 -18.05 7.64 -7.90
C PRO A 122 -19.00 6.94 -6.93
N ALA A 123 -20.28 7.30 -6.93
CA ALA A 123 -21.28 6.70 -6.04
C ALA A 123 -21.61 5.25 -6.45
N ALA A 124 -21.68 4.96 -7.75
CA ALA A 124 -21.87 3.59 -8.23
C ALA A 124 -20.63 2.73 -7.95
N THR A 125 -19.44 3.28 -8.18
CA THR A 125 -18.17 2.60 -7.89
C THR A 125 -18.03 2.27 -6.40
N GLN A 126 -18.40 3.19 -5.52
CA GLN A 126 -18.37 2.96 -4.07
C GLN A 126 -19.33 1.84 -3.64
N ARG A 127 -20.54 1.80 -4.21
CA ARG A 127 -21.51 0.72 -3.96
C ARG A 127 -20.98 -0.64 -4.42
N GLN A 128 -20.32 -0.70 -5.57
CA GLN A 128 -19.70 -1.93 -6.06
C GLN A 128 -18.58 -2.40 -5.13
N ILE A 129 -17.72 -1.48 -4.67
CA ILE A 129 -16.67 -1.79 -3.69
C ILE A 129 -17.29 -2.37 -2.42
N GLN A 130 -18.33 -1.75 -1.88
CA GLN A 130 -19.02 -2.24 -0.68
C GLN A 130 -19.58 -3.66 -0.88
N ALA A 131 -20.23 -3.93 -2.02
CA ALA A 131 -20.75 -5.25 -2.34
C ALA A 131 -19.64 -6.32 -2.40
N LEU A 132 -18.53 -6.02 -3.08
CA LEU A 132 -17.39 -6.94 -3.17
C LEU A 132 -16.69 -7.15 -1.81
N THR A 133 -16.57 -6.09 -0.99
CA THR A 133 -16.01 -6.22 0.36
C THR A 133 -16.89 -7.09 1.26
N ALA A 134 -18.22 -7.01 1.13
CA ALA A 134 -19.14 -7.86 1.87
C ALA A 134 -18.98 -9.33 1.45
N GLN A 135 -18.88 -9.61 0.14
CA GLN A 135 -18.62 -10.96 -0.37
C GLN A 135 -17.27 -11.51 0.15
N LEU A 136 -16.21 -10.69 0.08
CA LEU A 136 -14.90 -11.07 0.58
C LEU A 136 -14.93 -11.36 2.09
N PHE A 137 -15.67 -10.57 2.86
CA PHE A 137 -15.84 -10.78 4.30
C PHE A 137 -16.56 -12.09 4.62
N THR A 138 -17.64 -12.40 3.89
CA THR A 138 -18.36 -13.67 4.01
C THR A 138 -17.46 -14.86 3.70
N LEU A 139 -16.66 -14.79 2.63
CA LEU A 139 -15.70 -15.87 2.30
C LEU A 139 -14.65 -16.04 3.40
N ALA A 140 -14.07 -14.93 3.87
CA ALA A 140 -13.02 -14.97 4.89
C ALA A 140 -13.52 -15.50 6.25
N THR A 141 -14.81 -15.33 6.56
CA THR A 141 -15.41 -15.75 7.85
C THR A 141 -16.07 -17.12 7.77
N SER A 142 -16.58 -17.53 6.60
CA SER A 142 -17.16 -18.86 6.37
C SER A 142 -16.11 -19.96 6.25
N LYS A 143 -14.84 -19.60 6.06
CA LYS A 143 -13.73 -20.53 6.12
C LYS A 143 -13.62 -21.08 7.55
N ALA A 144 -14.09 -22.31 7.76
CA ALA A 144 -13.88 -23.04 9.02
C ALA A 144 -12.38 -23.05 9.36
N PRO A 145 -11.99 -22.96 10.65
CA PRO A 145 -10.59 -23.01 11.02
C PRO A 145 -10.09 -24.44 10.75
N ALA A 146 -9.55 -24.66 9.55
CA ALA A 146 -8.73 -25.84 9.29
C ALA A 146 -7.53 -25.72 10.24
N GLY A 147 -7.54 -26.57 11.27
CA GLY A 147 -6.73 -26.48 12.49
C GLY A 147 -5.34 -25.91 12.26
N THR A 148 -5.13 -24.68 12.73
CA THR A 148 -3.79 -24.10 12.86
C THR A 148 -3.71 -23.38 14.21
N PRO A 149 -2.67 -23.62 15.04
CA PRO A 149 -2.61 -23.13 16.41
C PRO A 149 -2.65 -21.60 16.47
N ALA A 150 -3.15 -21.09 17.59
CA ALA A 150 -3.19 -19.67 17.92
C ALA A 150 -1.87 -18.96 17.53
N PRO A 151 -1.93 -17.71 17.03
CA PRO A 151 -0.71 -16.99 16.71
C PRO A 151 0.12 -16.90 17.98
N ILE A 152 1.30 -17.52 17.98
CA ILE A 152 2.29 -17.28 19.03
C ILE A 152 2.74 -15.84 18.83
N THR A 153 2.00 -14.90 19.41
CA THR A 153 2.55 -13.59 19.72
C THR A 153 3.61 -13.83 20.77
N LYS A 154 4.85 -14.14 20.36
CA LYS A 154 6.02 -13.85 21.19
C LYS A 154 6.17 -12.33 21.26
N ARG A 155 5.19 -11.64 21.86
CA ARG A 155 5.52 -10.42 22.58
C ARG A 155 6.29 -10.92 23.79
N ALA A 156 7.59 -10.63 23.81
CA ALA A 156 8.35 -10.71 25.05
C ALA A 156 7.52 -10.04 26.14
N ARG A 157 7.30 -10.74 27.25
CA ARG A 157 6.63 -10.13 28.41
C ARG A 157 7.48 -8.93 28.80
N SER A 158 6.85 -7.80 29.13
CA SER A 158 7.52 -6.53 29.48
C SER A 158 8.53 -6.58 30.63
N ARG A 159 8.74 -7.77 31.23
CA ARG A 159 9.68 -8.04 32.32
C ARG A 159 10.91 -8.85 31.91
N GLU A 160 11.06 -9.24 30.65
CA GLU A 160 12.32 -9.80 30.16
C GLU A 160 13.32 -8.66 29.88
N ALA A 161 13.89 -8.13 30.96
CA ALA A 161 15.05 -7.27 30.89
C ALA A 161 16.20 -8.05 30.25
N THR A 162 16.69 -7.58 29.11
CA THR A 162 17.89 -8.10 28.46
C THR A 162 19.10 -7.55 29.22
N ASN A 163 19.43 -8.15 30.37
CA ASN A 163 20.73 -7.91 30.99
C ASN A 163 21.79 -8.59 30.12
N ASN A 164 22.58 -7.79 29.40
CA ASN A 164 23.77 -8.30 28.75
C ASN A 164 24.82 -8.63 29.83
N PRO A 165 25.43 -9.82 29.85
CA PRO A 165 26.56 -10.08 30.73
C PRO A 165 27.76 -9.23 30.30
N SER A 166 28.35 -8.52 31.27
CA SER A 166 29.65 -7.88 31.16
C SER A 166 30.71 -8.94 30.90
N ARG A 167 31.47 -8.83 29.80
CA ARG A 167 32.66 -9.66 29.58
C ARG A 167 33.86 -8.93 30.16
N ALA A 168 34.43 -9.48 31.22
CA ALA A 168 35.72 -9.11 31.76
C ALA A 168 36.87 -9.65 30.89
N SER A 169 37.98 -8.90 30.95
CA SER A 169 39.33 -9.12 30.40
C SER A 169 39.49 -8.96 28.89
#